data_AF-A0A7Y2H5N0-F1
#
_entry.id   AF-A0A7Y2H5N0-F1
#
_cell.length_a   1.000
_cell.length_b   1.000
_cell.length_c   1.000
_cell.angle_alpha   90.00
_cell.angle_beta   90.00
_cell.angle_gamma   90.00
#
_symmetry.space_group_name_H-M   'P 1'
#
loop_
_entity.id
_entity.type
_entity.pdbx_description
1 polymer ?
#
loop_
_entity_poly.entity_id
_entity_poly.type
_entity_poly.pdbx_seq_one_letter_code
_entity_poly.pdbx_strand_id
1 'polypeptide(L)'
;MESTKNVASGSVEEVIVDEGFSVLKLQNESGSQQKIKRQIDSTHIQFHFCLKGHAKFIFNDGRYALDISDENSLLLYNTQLDLPMNVDLSPNSWMISVVMTLRKFHSLFSKEADYIHFLTSENKDKKYYAQEVVSPAIAVVLSQIMNYHLHPSIKDLYLKAKVYE
;
A
#
# COMPACT_ATOMS: atom_id res chain seq x y z
N MET A 1 -24.56 6.63 -8.50
CA MET A 1 -23.97 6.73 -9.85
C MET A 1 -22.66 7.48 -9.72
N GLU A 2 -21.54 6.77 -9.83
CA GLU A 2 -20.33 7.21 -10.54
C GLU A 2 -19.40 6.00 -10.56
N SER A 3 -19.42 5.28 -11.68
CA SER A 3 -18.46 4.23 -11.97
C SER A 3 -17.16 4.90 -12.40
N THR A 4 -16.21 5.01 -11.47
CA THR A 4 -14.86 5.44 -11.77
C THR A 4 -14.27 4.44 -12.77
N LYS A 5 -14.17 4.87 -14.03
CA LYS A 5 -13.60 4.07 -15.12
C LYS A 5 -12.14 3.76 -14.80
N ASN A 6 -11.86 2.52 -14.40
CA ASN A 6 -10.51 1.98 -14.38
C ASN A 6 -10.01 1.91 -15.83
N VAL A 7 -9.13 2.83 -16.19
CA VAL A 7 -8.30 2.72 -17.39
C VAL A 7 -6.92 2.25 -16.95
N ALA A 8 -6.74 0.94 -16.79
CA ALA A 8 -5.43 0.36 -16.64
C ALA A 8 -5.43 -1.06 -17.20
N SER A 9 -4.52 -1.31 -18.14
CA SER A 9 -4.18 -2.63 -18.68
C SER A 9 -3.39 -3.51 -17.67
N GLY A 10 -3.44 -3.17 -16.38
CA GLY A 10 -2.89 -3.92 -15.25
C GLY A 10 -4.01 -4.33 -14.29
N SER A 11 -3.89 -5.50 -13.68
CA SER A 11 -4.84 -5.90 -12.66
C SER A 11 -4.53 -5.15 -11.37
N VAL A 12 -5.44 -4.23 -11.01
CA VAL A 12 -5.56 -3.70 -9.65
C VAL A 12 -6.75 -4.39 -9.01
N GLU A 13 -6.48 -5.25 -8.04
CA GLU A 13 -7.50 -5.88 -7.21
C GLU A 13 -7.49 -5.19 -5.85
N GLU A 14 -8.64 -4.66 -5.42
CA GLU A 14 -8.82 -4.10 -4.08
C GLU A 14 -9.68 -5.02 -3.23
N VAL A 15 -9.26 -5.23 -1.98
CA VAL A 15 -10.05 -5.90 -0.96
C VAL A 15 -10.15 -5.00 0.27
N ILE A 16 -11.38 -4.75 0.70
CA ILE A 16 -11.69 -4.01 1.92
C ILE A 16 -11.59 -5.00 3.09
N VAL A 17 -10.64 -4.76 3.99
CA VAL A 17 -10.39 -5.61 5.17
C VAL A 17 -11.28 -5.20 6.34
N ASP A 18 -11.51 -3.90 6.46
CA ASP A 18 -12.38 -3.26 7.45
C ASP A 18 -12.74 -1.84 7.01
N GLU A 19 -13.61 -1.17 7.76
CA GLU A 19 -13.89 0.26 7.54
C GLU A 19 -12.59 1.08 7.64
N GLY A 20 -12.28 1.80 6.56
CA GLY A 20 -11.06 2.59 6.47
C GLY A 20 -9.78 1.75 6.43
N PHE A 21 -9.83 0.50 5.96
CA PHE A 21 -8.66 -0.38 5.78
C PHE A 21 -8.84 -1.25 4.54
N SER A 22 -8.00 -1.05 3.53
CA SER A 22 -7.96 -1.91 2.34
C SER A 22 -6.56 -2.34 1.95
N VAL A 23 -6.53 -3.41 1.16
CA VAL A 23 -5.34 -3.93 0.52
C VAL A 23 -5.54 -3.93 -0.99
N LEU A 24 -4.56 -3.39 -1.70
CA LEU A 24 -4.48 -3.43 -3.14
C LEU A 24 -3.41 -4.42 -3.58
N LYS A 25 -3.75 -5.28 -4.53
CA LYS A 25 -2.81 -6.09 -5.28
C LYS A 25 -2.66 -5.45 -6.66
N LEU A 26 -1.43 -5.05 -6.99
CA LEU A 26 -1.11 -4.41 -8.25
C LEU A 26 -0.16 -5.31 -9.01
N GLN A 27 -0.57 -5.76 -10.20
CA GLN A 27 0.26 -6.61 -11.06
C GLN A 27 0.31 -6.01 -12.46
N ASN A 28 1.53 -5.77 -12.92
CA ASN A 28 1.82 -5.45 -14.31
C ASN A 28 2.51 -6.63 -14.97
N GLU A 29 1.73 -7.50 -15.61
CA GLU A 29 2.23 -8.61 -16.43
C GLU A 29 2.47 -8.21 -17.89
N SER A 30 2.23 -6.94 -18.22
CA SER A 30 2.40 -6.45 -19.59
C SER A 30 3.85 -6.07 -19.87
N GLY A 31 4.21 -5.98 -21.15
CA GLY A 31 5.53 -5.49 -21.59
C GLY A 31 5.69 -3.97 -21.52
N SER A 32 4.71 -3.22 -21.02
CA SER A 32 4.74 -1.75 -20.96
C SER A 32 4.49 -1.24 -19.54
N GLN A 33 4.96 -0.02 -19.25
CA GLN A 33 4.71 0.63 -17.97
C GLN A 33 3.22 0.94 -17.80
N GLN A 34 2.72 0.80 -16.57
CA GLN A 34 1.33 1.11 -16.22
C GLN A 34 1.26 2.21 -15.18
N LYS A 35 0.29 3.11 -15.36
CA LYS A 35 0.05 4.21 -14.42
C LYS A 35 -1.16 3.89 -13.56
N ILE A 36 -0.99 3.98 -12.25
CA ILE A 36 -2.02 3.68 -11.28
C ILE A 36 -2.21 4.92 -10.41
N LYS A 37 -3.45 5.44 -10.39
CA LYS A 37 -3.81 6.61 -9.60
C LYS A 37 -4.97 6.29 -8.68
N ARG A 38 -4.85 6.64 -7.41
CA ARG A 38 -5.91 6.54 -6.41
C ARG A 38 -5.86 7.77 -5.51
N GLN A 39 -7.02 8.38 -5.30
CA GLN A 39 -7.15 9.47 -4.34
C GLN A 39 -7.05 8.92 -2.93
N ILE A 40 -6.18 9.52 -2.14
CA ILE A 40 -5.96 9.19 -0.73
C ILE A 40 -5.69 10.52 -0.03
N ASP A 41 -6.51 10.83 0.96
CA ASP A 41 -6.42 12.07 1.71
C ASP A 41 -5.38 11.98 2.86
N SER A 42 -5.14 13.12 3.49
CA SER A 42 -4.23 13.27 4.63
C SER A 42 -4.60 12.47 5.89
N THR A 43 -5.75 11.80 5.93
CA THR A 43 -6.20 11.00 7.08
C THR A 43 -5.78 9.53 7.00
N HIS A 44 -4.95 9.18 6.02
CA HIS A 44 -4.51 7.80 5.75
C HIS A 44 -2.99 7.63 5.86
N ILE A 45 -2.61 6.43 6.25
CA ILE A 45 -1.25 5.89 6.16
C ILE A 45 -1.22 4.79 5.08
N GLN A 46 -0.10 4.70 4.37
CA GLN A 46 0.06 3.79 3.24
C GLN A 46 1.37 3.01 3.37
N PHE A 47 1.29 1.69 3.22
CA PHE A 47 2.44 0.80 3.15
C PHE A 47 2.46 0.15 1.79
N HIS A 48 3.54 0.31 1.05
CA HIS A 48 3.71 -0.27 -0.29
C HIS A 48 4.86 -1.24 -0.27
N PHE A 49 4.64 -2.45 -0.76
CA PHE A 49 5.64 -3.52 -0.79
C PHE A 49 5.86 -3.94 -2.23
N CYS A 50 7.09 -3.79 -2.74
CA CYS A 50 7.44 -4.28 -4.06
C CYS A 50 7.95 -5.72 -3.95
N LEU A 51 7.15 -6.67 -4.43
CA LEU A 51 7.49 -8.09 -4.38
C LEU A 51 8.40 -8.49 -5.54
N LYS A 52 8.28 -7.79 -6.67
CA LYS A 52 8.99 -8.10 -7.91
C LYS A 52 9.06 -6.86 -8.79
N GLY A 53 10.21 -6.66 -9.41
CA GLY A 53 10.41 -5.62 -10.42
C GLY A 53 10.61 -4.24 -9.79
N HIS A 54 9.90 -3.25 -10.29
CA HIS A 54 10.15 -1.85 -9.93
C HIS A 54 8.88 -1.01 -10.03
N ALA A 55 8.78 -0.01 -9.16
CA ALA A 55 7.76 1.01 -9.25
C ALA A 55 8.29 2.39 -8.86
N LYS A 56 7.64 3.42 -9.39
CA LYS A 56 7.97 4.82 -9.12
C LYS A 56 6.75 5.56 -8.60
N PHE A 57 6.82 6.03 -7.36
CA PHE A 57 5.81 6.88 -6.74
C PHE A 57 6.08 8.34 -7.09
N ILE A 58 5.06 9.06 -7.55
CA ILE A 58 5.18 10.42 -8.08
C ILE A 58 4.31 11.36 -7.26
N PHE A 59 4.94 12.37 -6.66
CA PHE A 59 4.32 13.32 -5.74
C PHE A 59 4.41 14.76 -6.24
N ASN A 60 3.63 15.66 -5.63
CA ASN A 60 3.68 17.11 -5.85
C ASN A 60 3.64 17.48 -7.36
N ASP A 61 2.65 16.94 -8.07
CA ASP A 61 2.48 17.14 -9.52
C ASP A 61 3.72 16.79 -10.38
N GLY A 62 4.49 15.80 -9.94
CA GLY A 62 5.68 15.33 -10.66
C GLY A 62 7.00 15.97 -10.24
N ARG A 63 6.98 16.88 -9.24
CA ARG A 63 8.21 17.54 -8.74
C ARG A 63 9.07 16.64 -7.87
N TYR A 64 8.52 15.54 -7.37
CA TYR A 64 9.22 14.61 -6.51
C TYR A 64 8.83 13.19 -6.85
N ALA A 65 9.78 12.27 -6.79
CA ALA A 65 9.52 10.86 -7.00
C ALA A 65 10.37 9.97 -6.08
N LEU A 66 9.83 8.81 -5.74
CA LEU A 66 10.52 7.76 -5.00
C LEU A 66 10.43 6.46 -5.79
N ASP A 67 11.59 5.88 -6.07
CA ASP A 67 11.71 4.58 -6.73
C ASP A 67 11.77 3.47 -5.68
N ILE A 68 11.06 2.37 -5.92
CA ILE A 68 11.04 1.18 -5.07
C ILE A 68 11.32 -0.04 -5.95
N SER A 69 12.39 -0.77 -5.63
CA SER A 69 12.75 -2.02 -6.29
C SER A 69 12.22 -3.22 -5.50
N ASP A 70 12.40 -4.40 -6.06
CA ASP A 70 12.17 -5.68 -5.42
C ASP A 70 12.71 -5.75 -3.99
N GLU A 71 11.97 -6.48 -3.15
CA GLU A 71 12.27 -6.71 -1.73
C GLU A 71 12.40 -5.44 -0.89
N ASN A 72 11.87 -4.32 -1.37
CA ASN A 72 11.78 -3.07 -0.61
C ASN A 72 10.33 -2.68 -0.34
N SER A 73 10.15 -1.90 0.72
CA SER A 73 8.89 -1.29 1.12
C SER A 73 9.01 0.23 1.14
N LEU A 74 7.86 0.90 1.04
CA LEU A 74 7.73 2.34 1.17
C LEU A 74 6.54 2.64 2.09
N LEU A 75 6.83 3.29 3.21
CA LEU A 75 5.84 3.80 4.14
C LEU A 75 5.62 5.29 3.87
N LEU A 76 4.35 5.67 3.67
CA LEU A 76 3.94 7.03 3.35
C LEU A 76 2.84 7.51 4.28
N TYR A 77 3.03 8.72 4.81
CA TYR A 77 2.06 9.41 5.64
C TYR A 77 2.26 10.93 5.56
N ASN A 78 1.17 11.68 5.51
CA ASN A 78 1.19 13.15 5.59
C ASN A 78 -0.15 13.68 6.11
N THR A 79 -0.17 14.28 7.31
CA THR A 79 -1.37 14.87 7.92
C THR A 79 -1.74 16.25 7.40
N GLN A 80 -0.84 16.93 6.70
CA GLN A 80 -1.04 18.30 6.27
C GLN A 80 -1.59 18.40 4.86
N LEU A 81 -1.20 17.46 4.00
CA LEU A 81 -1.54 17.45 2.58
C LEU A 81 -1.96 16.05 2.16
N ASP A 82 -2.96 16.00 1.29
CA ASP A 82 -3.38 14.75 0.66
C ASP A 82 -2.21 14.13 -0.09
N LEU A 83 -2.14 12.80 -0.01
CA LEU A 83 -1.05 12.03 -0.56
C LEU A 83 -1.60 10.96 -1.50
N PRO A 84 -2.12 11.36 -2.67
CA PRO A 84 -2.69 10.41 -3.61
C PRO A 84 -1.63 9.39 -4.05
N MET A 85 -2.03 8.12 -4.11
CA MET A 85 -1.18 7.10 -4.70
C MET A 85 -1.12 7.35 -6.21
N ASN A 86 0.08 7.63 -6.71
CA ASN A 86 0.35 7.89 -8.12
C ASN A 86 1.62 7.12 -8.50
N VAL A 87 1.44 5.95 -9.10
CA VAL A 87 2.47 4.95 -9.28
C VAL A 87 2.66 4.64 -10.76
N ASP A 88 3.89 4.76 -11.22
CA ASP A 88 4.36 4.20 -12.47
C ASP A 88 4.94 2.81 -12.18
N LEU A 89 4.17 1.76 -12.47
CA LEU A 89 4.53 0.35 -12.26
C LEU A 89 5.22 -0.20 -13.50
N SER A 90 6.47 -0.62 -13.37
CA SER A 90 7.26 -1.13 -14.50
C SER A 90 6.70 -2.45 -15.05
N PRO A 91 7.05 -2.83 -16.29
CA PRO A 91 6.74 -4.16 -16.82
C PRO A 91 7.15 -5.28 -15.86
N ASN A 92 6.42 -6.40 -15.87
CA ASN A 92 6.70 -7.59 -15.05
C ASN A 92 6.85 -7.32 -13.54
N SER A 93 6.09 -6.36 -13.00
CA SER A 93 6.24 -5.90 -11.61
C SER A 93 4.99 -6.13 -10.77
N TRP A 94 5.21 -6.53 -9.51
CA TRP A 94 4.17 -6.86 -8.54
C TRP A 94 4.32 -6.03 -7.27
N MET A 95 3.19 -5.55 -6.78
CA MET A 95 3.13 -4.75 -5.56
C MET A 95 1.90 -5.12 -4.74
N ILE A 96 2.07 -5.07 -3.43
CA ILE A 96 0.97 -5.05 -2.47
C ILE A 96 0.99 -3.68 -1.81
N SER A 97 -0.16 -3.01 -1.76
CA SER A 97 -0.32 -1.77 -1.01
C SER A 97 -1.37 -1.96 0.08
N VAL A 98 -1.05 -1.57 1.30
CA VAL A 98 -1.98 -1.47 2.41
C VAL A 98 -2.29 0.00 2.63
N VAL A 99 -3.57 0.36 2.62
CA VAL A 99 -4.03 1.72 2.87
C VAL A 99 -5.02 1.68 4.02
N MET A 100 -4.78 2.46 5.06
CA MET A 100 -5.71 2.54 6.19
C MET A 100 -5.77 3.93 6.80
N THR A 101 -6.90 4.26 7.41
CA THR A 101 -7.05 5.50 8.16
C THR A 101 -6.13 5.49 9.37
N LEU A 102 -5.66 6.67 9.77
CA LEU A 102 -4.85 6.83 10.97
C LEU A 102 -5.60 6.38 12.21
N ARG A 103 -6.92 6.62 12.25
CA ARG A 103 -7.78 6.14 13.35
C ARG A 103 -7.72 4.61 13.44
N LYS A 104 -7.86 3.91 12.31
CA LYS A 104 -7.78 2.44 12.29
C LYS A 104 -6.38 1.98 12.71
N PHE A 105 -5.32 2.57 12.14
CA PHE A 105 -3.95 2.26 12.52
C PHE A 105 -3.73 2.42 14.04
N HIS A 106 -4.11 3.57 14.61
CA HIS A 106 -4.04 3.79 16.05
C HIS A 106 -4.80 2.75 16.88
N SER A 107 -5.97 2.29 16.42
CA SER A 107 -6.73 1.26 17.13
C SER A 107 -6.00 -0.09 17.16
N LEU A 108 -5.22 -0.41 16.12
CA LEU A 108 -4.45 -1.66 16.03
C LEU A 108 -3.26 -1.67 16.97
N PHE A 109 -2.63 -0.51 17.21
CA PHE A 109 -1.40 -0.39 18.00
C PHE A 109 -1.62 0.29 19.35
N SER A 110 -2.84 0.26 19.90
CA SER A 110 -3.18 1.03 21.11
C SER A 110 -2.36 0.68 22.37
N LYS A 111 -1.71 -0.49 22.42
CA LYS A 111 -0.80 -0.88 23.52
C LYS A 111 0.68 -0.61 23.21
N GLU A 112 1.01 -0.50 21.92
CA GLU A 112 2.37 -0.33 21.40
C GLU A 112 2.59 1.08 20.80
N ALA A 113 1.61 1.98 20.93
CA ALA A 113 1.60 3.30 20.30
C ALA A 113 2.82 4.15 20.67
N ASP A 114 3.37 3.95 21.86
CA ASP A 114 4.57 4.63 22.35
C ASP A 114 5.85 4.17 21.62
N TYR A 115 5.85 3.01 20.95
CA TYR A 115 6.99 2.49 20.16
C TYR A 115 6.98 2.96 18.71
N ILE A 116 5.86 3.49 18.21
CA ILE A 116 5.75 3.94 16.82
C ILE A 116 6.15 5.41 16.77
N HIS A 117 7.41 5.68 16.46
CA HIS A 117 8.02 7.02 16.51
C HIS A 117 7.24 8.13 15.79
N PHE A 118 6.54 7.83 14.69
CA PHE A 118 5.72 8.81 13.95
C PHE A 118 4.32 9.04 14.55
N LEU A 119 3.85 8.16 15.43
CA LEU A 119 2.61 8.34 16.19
C LEU A 119 2.82 9.10 17.51
N THR A 120 4.06 9.44 17.85
CA THR A 120 4.34 10.30 19.00
C THR A 120 3.70 11.68 18.79
N SER A 121 3.23 12.30 19.87
CA SER A 121 2.57 13.61 19.84
C SER A 121 3.35 14.68 19.07
N GLU A 122 4.67 14.54 19.00
CA GLU A 122 5.58 15.47 18.32
C GLU A 122 5.69 15.26 16.80
N ASN A 123 5.40 14.04 16.32
CA ASN A 123 5.54 13.66 14.91
C ASN A 123 4.21 13.42 14.18
N LYS A 124 3.08 13.44 14.91
CA LYS A 124 1.73 13.30 14.33
C LYS A 124 1.42 14.31 13.23
N ASP A 125 1.98 15.51 13.29
CA ASP A 125 1.67 16.59 12.34
C ASP A 125 2.70 16.71 11.20
N LYS A 126 3.55 15.71 10.99
CA LYS A 126 4.67 15.77 10.01
C LYS A 126 4.51 14.74 8.90
N LYS A 127 5.04 15.08 7.72
CA LYS A 127 5.25 14.12 6.63
C LYS A 127 6.25 13.04 7.05
N TYR A 128 5.96 11.79 6.74
CA TYR A 128 6.84 10.66 7.01
C TYR A 128 6.92 9.75 5.79
N TYR A 129 8.09 9.71 5.16
CA TYR A 129 8.41 8.83 4.04
C TYR A 129 9.63 7.98 4.44
N ALA A 130 9.46 6.67 4.49
CA ALA A 130 10.54 5.75 4.84
C ALA A 130 10.58 4.59 3.86
N GLN A 131 11.80 4.23 3.44
CA GLN A 131 12.06 3.02 2.67
C GLN A 131 12.79 2.02 3.54
N GLU A 132 12.33 0.78 3.50
CA GLU A 132 12.89 -0.31 4.30
C GLU A 132 13.02 -1.57 3.46
N VAL A 133 13.94 -2.45 3.84
CA VAL A 133 14.06 -3.77 3.23
C VAL A 133 12.96 -4.67 3.81
N VAL A 134 12.27 -5.39 2.93
CA VAL A 134 11.28 -6.39 3.31
C VAL A 134 12.01 -7.58 3.91
N SER A 135 11.72 -7.90 5.18
CA SER A 135 12.32 -9.08 5.81
C SER A 135 11.83 -10.37 5.13
N PRO A 136 12.61 -11.46 5.18
CA PRO A 136 12.18 -12.75 4.61
C PRO A 136 10.83 -13.23 5.15
N ALA A 137 10.54 -12.99 6.42
CA ALA A 137 9.26 -13.36 7.03
C ALA A 137 8.08 -12.59 6.40
N ILE A 138 8.23 -11.26 6.23
CA ILE A 138 7.22 -10.42 5.57
C ILE A 138 7.08 -10.83 4.10
N ALA A 139 8.19 -11.11 3.40
CA ALA A 139 8.16 -11.56 2.00
C ALA A 139 7.33 -12.84 1.81
N VAL A 140 7.42 -13.80 2.76
CA VAL A 140 6.59 -15.01 2.74
C VAL A 140 5.10 -14.66 2.86
N VAL A 141 4.71 -13.82 3.82
CA VAL A 141 3.31 -13.40 4.01
C VAL A 141 2.78 -12.67 2.77
N LEU A 142 3.55 -11.74 2.22
CA LEU A 142 3.20 -11.02 1.00
C LEU A 142 3.04 -11.95 -0.20
N SER A 143 3.91 -12.96 -0.35
CA SER A 143 3.80 -13.93 -1.44
C SER A 143 2.51 -14.76 -1.34
N GLN A 144 2.07 -15.08 -0.12
CA GLN A 144 0.82 -15.79 0.16
C GLN A 144 -0.40 -14.91 -0.16
N ILE A 145 -0.37 -13.63 0.20
CA ILE A 145 -1.40 -12.64 -0.17
C ILE A 145 -1.47 -12.49 -1.70
N MET A 146 -0.33 -12.49 -2.38
CA MET A 146 -0.29 -12.33 -3.83
C MET A 146 -0.88 -13.55 -4.56
N ASN A 147 -0.51 -14.76 -4.14
CA ASN A 147 -0.70 -15.99 -4.91
C ASN A 147 -1.69 -17.01 -4.32
N TYR A 148 -2.57 -16.62 -3.39
CA TYR A 148 -3.53 -17.57 -2.84
C TYR A 148 -4.51 -18.10 -3.91
N HIS A 149 -4.83 -19.39 -3.80
CA HIS A 149 -5.86 -20.06 -4.59
C HIS A 149 -6.87 -20.66 -3.63
N LEU A 150 -7.82 -19.82 -3.19
CA LEU A 150 -8.80 -20.17 -2.17
C LEU A 150 -10.22 -20.10 -2.72
N HIS A 151 -11.10 -20.91 -2.14
CA HIS A 151 -12.53 -20.80 -2.43
C HIS A 151 -13.03 -19.39 -2.05
N PRO A 152 -13.87 -18.73 -2.87
CA PRO A 152 -14.30 -17.36 -2.63
C PRO A 152 -14.89 -17.10 -1.24
N SER A 153 -15.57 -18.08 -0.65
CA SER A 153 -16.19 -17.96 0.68
C SER A 153 -15.23 -17.79 1.86
N ILE A 154 -13.95 -18.17 1.70
CA ILE A 154 -12.92 -18.06 2.76
C ILE A 154 -11.86 -17.01 2.44
N LYS A 155 -11.87 -16.48 1.20
CA LYS A 155 -10.88 -15.55 0.68
C LYS A 155 -10.74 -14.30 1.55
N ASP A 156 -11.86 -13.68 1.90
CA ASP A 156 -11.85 -12.42 2.66
C ASP A 156 -11.33 -12.62 4.08
N LEU A 157 -11.75 -13.70 4.75
CA LEU A 157 -11.27 -14.05 6.09
C LEU A 157 -9.78 -14.38 6.09
N TYR A 158 -9.32 -15.14 5.11
CA TYR A 158 -7.90 -15.47 4.95
C TYR A 158 -7.04 -14.22 4.75
N LEU A 159 -7.46 -13.34 3.82
CA LEU A 159 -6.73 -12.11 3.56
C LEU A 159 -6.68 -11.23 4.80
N LYS A 160 -7.82 -11.10 5.50
CA LYS A 160 -7.86 -10.38 6.77
C LYS A 160 -6.87 -10.96 7.77
N ALA A 161 -6.83 -12.27 7.98
CA ALA A 161 -5.86 -12.88 8.89
C ALA A 161 -4.40 -12.58 8.48
N LYS A 162 -4.07 -12.72 7.19
CA LYS A 162 -2.72 -12.51 6.66
C LYS A 162 -2.22 -11.08 6.74
N VAL A 163 -3.13 -10.12 6.68
CA VAL A 163 -2.79 -8.69 6.72
C VAL A 163 -2.56 -8.19 8.15
N TYR A 164 -3.09 -8.89 9.15
CA TYR A 164 -2.85 -8.60 10.57
C TYR A 164 -1.62 -9.35 11.14
N GLU A 165 -1.14 -10.39 10.46
CA GLU A 165 0.12 -11.11 10.76
C GLU A 165 1.35 -10.26 10.41
#